data_AF-A0A2V7RRH7-F1
#
_entry.id   AF-A0A2V7RRH7-F1
#
_cell.length_a   1.000
_cell.length_b   1.000
_cell.length_c   1.000
_cell.angle_alpha   90.00
_cell.angle_beta   90.00
_cell.angle_gamma   90.00
#
_symmetry.space_group_name_H-M   'P 1'
#
loop_
_entity.id
_entity.type
_entity.pdbx_description
1 polymer ?
#
loop_
_entity_poly.entity_id
_entity_poly.type
_entity_poly.pdbx_seq_one_letter_code
_entity_poly.pdbx_strand_id
1 'polypeptide(L)'
;MTTMHRTTGATRLMMLAILFGMAGRSAAAQWSGGVGLADSLLAMGRVASAESLYYAASSARPRDAAARAALGRYLASRGALRIGAVLLEEARLFGGDTARIARSLAPIYLSLGDYRSLATLPASPLSPAEQKRVRWLVSHPSVLEFPDSAATLTYRSIVDGSGIGVLSLGIGDRRVDALIDPRASGIIVRGRAARRRDGLHTFGDDSSGVVAVVHELHIGDVTLGNVPARLIVDSARGTPRSRQVTIIGLDVLQRLAPTFNPTTQMLTLRRSGQIAQVVSGTRTPMLLDEQGFRVLVDDHWVRAGSGATAKLLSTRPWTLDAKRGAIVLQ
;
A
#
# COMPACT_ATOMS: atom_id res chain seq x y z
N MET A 1 -38.99 -72.40 -59.78
CA MET A 1 -40.23 -71.99 -59.09
C MET A 1 -39.82 -71.06 -57.97
N THR A 2 -40.32 -69.81 -58.03
CA THR A 2 -40.68 -68.92 -56.89
C THR A 2 -39.60 -68.68 -55.81
N THR A 3 -39.11 -67.46 -55.51
CA THR A 3 -39.65 -66.12 -55.77
C THR A 3 -38.58 -65.03 -55.57
N MET A 4 -38.74 -63.95 -56.34
CA MET A 4 -38.11 -62.63 -56.22
C MET A 4 -38.13 -62.03 -54.81
N HIS A 5 -37.08 -61.28 -54.48
CA HIS A 5 -37.25 -59.88 -54.06
C HIS A 5 -36.08 -59.01 -54.55
N ARG A 6 -36.41 -58.05 -55.44
CA ARG A 6 -35.68 -56.79 -55.65
C ARG A 6 -35.94 -55.88 -54.42
N THR A 7 -35.13 -54.91 -54.05
CA THR A 7 -34.89 -53.64 -54.80
C THR A 7 -33.81 -52.75 -54.15
N THR A 8 -33.13 -51.98 -55.03
CA THR A 8 -32.66 -50.57 -54.91
C THR A 8 -31.68 -50.20 -53.80
N GLY A 9 -30.45 -49.78 -54.13
CA GLY A 9 -30.09 -48.39 -54.47
C GLY A 9 -29.31 -47.81 -53.27
N ALA A 10 -28.29 -46.96 -53.32
CA ALA A 10 -27.72 -46.09 -54.34
C ALA A 10 -26.28 -45.74 -53.91
N THR A 11 -25.37 -45.71 -54.88
CA THR A 11 -24.45 -44.59 -55.19
C THR A 11 -23.78 -43.78 -54.05
N ARG A 12 -22.45 -43.93 -53.97
CA ARG A 12 -21.38 -42.91 -53.87
C ARG A 12 -21.25 -41.97 -52.65
N LEU A 13 -19.96 -41.87 -52.29
CA LEU A 13 -19.18 -40.68 -51.89
C LEU A 13 -19.24 -40.16 -50.44
N MET A 14 -18.02 -39.90 -49.94
CA MET A 14 -17.65 -39.01 -48.84
C MET A 14 -18.13 -39.47 -47.44
N MET A 15 -17.34 -39.45 -46.38
CA MET A 15 -16.37 -38.43 -46.02
C MET A 15 -15.44 -39.00 -44.94
N LEU A 16 -14.13 -38.78 -45.12
CA LEU A 16 -13.12 -38.90 -44.08
C LEU A 16 -13.36 -37.76 -43.06
N ALA A 17 -13.96 -38.07 -41.91
CA ALA A 17 -14.09 -37.11 -40.80
C ALA A 17 -12.90 -37.27 -39.85
N ILE A 18 -11.78 -36.65 -40.20
CA ILE A 18 -10.66 -36.39 -39.29
C ILE A 18 -11.02 -35.18 -38.41
N LEU A 19 -10.99 -35.42 -37.10
CA LEU A 19 -10.60 -34.51 -36.01
C LEU A 19 -10.80 -33.00 -36.26
N PHE A 20 -11.79 -32.39 -35.62
CA PHE A 20 -11.67 -31.03 -35.08
C PHE A 20 -12.75 -30.81 -34.01
N GLY A 21 -12.40 -31.09 -32.75
CA GLY A 21 -13.38 -30.99 -31.68
C GLY A 21 -12.81 -30.91 -30.27
N MET A 22 -11.58 -30.42 -30.08
CA MET A 22 -11.02 -30.11 -28.75
C MET A 22 -9.90 -29.05 -28.83
N ALA A 23 -10.17 -27.92 -29.48
CA ALA A 23 -9.25 -26.77 -29.47
C ALA A 23 -10.00 -25.49 -29.10
N GLY A 24 -10.58 -25.45 -27.90
CA GLY A 24 -11.30 -24.26 -27.42
C GLY A 24 -11.13 -23.95 -25.93
N ARG A 25 -10.49 -24.82 -25.13
CA ARG A 25 -10.43 -24.66 -23.67
C ARG A 25 -9.04 -24.42 -23.07
N SER A 26 -7.98 -24.35 -23.87
CA SER A 26 -6.61 -24.21 -23.33
C SER A 26 -6.01 -22.79 -23.39
N ALA A 27 -6.62 -21.84 -24.13
CA ALA A 27 -6.11 -20.48 -24.23
C ALA A 27 -6.53 -19.55 -23.06
N ALA A 28 -7.48 -19.95 -22.21
CA ALA A 28 -7.81 -19.16 -21.02
C ALA A 28 -6.81 -19.44 -19.87
N ALA A 29 -6.44 -20.71 -19.67
CA ALA A 29 -5.58 -21.16 -18.58
C ALA A 29 -4.10 -20.75 -18.74
N GLN A 30 -3.60 -20.65 -19.98
CA GLN A 30 -2.20 -20.32 -20.25
C GLN A 30 -1.85 -18.84 -19.99
N TRP A 31 -2.87 -17.97 -19.90
CA TRP A 31 -2.68 -16.51 -19.79
C TRP A 31 -3.02 -15.96 -18.40
N SER A 32 -3.91 -16.62 -17.66
CA SER A 32 -3.94 -16.48 -16.19
C SER A 32 -2.60 -16.86 -15.55
N GLY A 33 -1.80 -17.70 -16.24
CA GLY A 33 -0.43 -18.02 -15.86
C GLY A 33 0.54 -16.83 -15.91
N GLY A 34 0.28 -15.81 -16.74
CA GLY A 34 1.16 -14.65 -16.87
C GLY A 34 1.24 -13.80 -15.60
N VAL A 35 0.09 -13.62 -14.92
CA VAL A 35 0.02 -12.93 -13.62
C VAL A 35 0.70 -13.76 -12.53
N GLY A 36 0.42 -15.07 -12.47
CA GLY A 36 1.07 -15.95 -11.48
C GLY A 36 2.58 -16.05 -11.64
N LEU A 37 3.08 -16.04 -12.88
CA LEU A 37 4.51 -15.96 -13.16
C LEU A 37 5.09 -14.59 -12.77
N ALA A 38 4.39 -13.49 -13.05
CA ALA A 38 4.80 -12.17 -12.61
C ALA A 38 4.91 -12.08 -11.08
N ASP A 39 3.91 -12.61 -10.35
CA ASP A 39 3.92 -12.70 -8.89
C ASP A 39 5.11 -13.53 -8.39
N SER A 40 5.42 -14.64 -9.06
CA SER A 40 6.55 -15.51 -8.71
C SER A 40 7.90 -14.82 -8.94
N LEU A 41 8.05 -14.13 -10.08
CA LEU A 41 9.24 -13.34 -10.38
C LEU A 41 9.41 -12.20 -9.39
N LEU A 42 8.31 -11.53 -9.02
CA LEU A 42 8.33 -10.50 -8.02
C LEU A 42 8.80 -11.08 -6.69
N ALA A 43 8.26 -12.22 -6.25
CA ALA A 43 8.65 -12.88 -5.01
C ALA A 43 10.15 -13.26 -4.97
N MET A 44 10.73 -13.61 -6.12
CA MET A 44 12.17 -13.90 -6.29
C MET A 44 13.04 -12.65 -6.48
N GLY A 45 12.51 -11.45 -6.25
CA GLY A 45 13.28 -10.20 -6.39
C GLY A 45 13.53 -9.75 -7.83
N ARG A 46 13.02 -10.47 -8.84
CA ARG A 46 13.20 -10.15 -10.27
C ARG A 46 12.22 -9.07 -10.74
N VAL A 47 12.30 -7.90 -10.10
CA VAL A 47 11.40 -6.74 -10.26
C VAL A 47 11.14 -6.39 -11.72
N ALA A 48 12.18 -6.14 -12.51
CA ALA A 48 12.03 -5.65 -13.89
C ALA A 48 11.29 -6.66 -14.79
N SER A 49 11.56 -7.96 -14.59
CA SER A 49 10.87 -9.01 -15.33
C SER A 49 9.43 -9.18 -14.87
N ALA A 50 9.17 -9.10 -13.56
CA ALA A 50 7.80 -9.12 -13.03
C ALA A 50 6.97 -7.96 -13.60
N GLU A 51 7.51 -6.74 -13.58
CA GLU A 51 6.87 -5.55 -14.13
C GLU A 51 6.51 -5.72 -15.61
N SER A 52 7.48 -6.16 -16.40
CA SER A 52 7.29 -6.42 -17.84
C SER A 52 6.15 -7.41 -18.07
N LEU A 53 6.03 -8.47 -17.25
CA LEU A 53 4.95 -9.43 -17.36
C LEU A 53 3.59 -8.88 -16.91
N TYR A 54 3.51 -8.07 -15.86
CA TYR A 54 2.25 -7.41 -15.49
C TYR A 54 1.74 -6.50 -16.62
N TYR A 55 2.64 -5.72 -17.23
CA TYR A 55 2.29 -4.88 -18.38
C TYR A 55 1.88 -5.70 -19.60
N ALA A 56 2.62 -6.77 -19.92
CA ALA A 56 2.28 -7.65 -21.04
C ALA A 56 0.92 -8.33 -20.83
N ALA A 57 0.63 -8.84 -19.63
CA ALA A 57 -0.65 -9.47 -19.29
C ALA A 57 -1.82 -8.48 -19.43
N SER A 58 -1.68 -7.26 -18.89
CA SER A 58 -2.73 -6.23 -19.01
C SER A 58 -2.90 -5.74 -20.46
N SER A 59 -1.84 -5.74 -21.27
CA SER A 59 -1.90 -5.26 -22.66
C SER A 59 -2.49 -6.31 -23.61
N ALA A 60 -2.21 -7.59 -23.37
CA ALA A 60 -2.75 -8.68 -24.17
C ALA A 60 -4.28 -8.79 -24.06
N ARG A 61 -4.84 -8.46 -22.90
CA ARG A 61 -6.30 -8.43 -22.66
C ARG A 61 -6.66 -7.19 -21.83
N PRO A 62 -6.88 -6.03 -22.48
CA PRO A 62 -7.13 -4.77 -21.78
C PRO A 62 -8.34 -4.77 -20.83
N ARG A 63 -9.31 -5.66 -21.05
CA ARG A 63 -10.52 -5.83 -20.22
C ARG A 63 -10.46 -7.04 -19.28
N ASP A 64 -9.31 -7.70 -19.13
CA ASP A 64 -9.16 -8.76 -18.13
C ASP A 64 -9.03 -8.13 -16.75
N ALA A 65 -10.08 -8.26 -15.94
CA ALA A 65 -10.13 -7.72 -14.58
C ALA A 65 -9.00 -8.24 -13.68
N ALA A 66 -8.61 -9.51 -13.82
CA ALA A 66 -7.57 -10.10 -12.97
C ALA A 66 -6.18 -9.51 -13.30
N ALA A 67 -5.85 -9.41 -14.59
CA ALA A 67 -4.60 -8.81 -15.04
C ALA A 67 -4.53 -7.31 -14.68
N ARG A 68 -5.65 -6.58 -14.85
CA ARG A 68 -5.74 -5.15 -14.51
C ARG A 68 -5.58 -4.91 -13.01
N ALA A 69 -6.24 -5.72 -12.18
CA ALA A 69 -6.09 -5.65 -10.73
C ALA A 69 -4.68 -5.99 -10.26
N ALA A 70 -4.02 -6.97 -10.88
CA ALA A 70 -2.66 -7.36 -10.53
C ALA A 70 -1.65 -6.24 -10.85
N LEU A 71 -1.70 -5.67 -12.06
CA LEU A 71 -0.87 -4.51 -12.42
C LEU A 71 -1.18 -3.31 -11.51
N GLY A 72 -2.46 -3.08 -11.18
CA GLY A 72 -2.88 -2.02 -10.25
C GLY A 72 -2.27 -2.15 -8.86
N ARG A 73 -2.32 -3.35 -8.26
CA ARG A 73 -1.68 -3.63 -6.96
C ARG A 73 -0.16 -3.49 -7.03
N TYR A 74 0.48 -4.00 -8.09
CA TYR A 74 1.92 -3.86 -8.30
C TYR A 74 2.33 -2.38 -8.36
N LEU A 75 1.67 -1.58 -9.19
CA LEU A 75 2.01 -0.16 -9.32
C LEU A 75 1.74 0.62 -8.02
N ALA A 76 0.65 0.32 -7.32
CA ALA A 76 0.37 0.90 -6.02
C ALA A 76 1.45 0.55 -4.98
N SER A 77 1.90 -0.71 -4.92
CA SER A 77 2.95 -1.14 -3.99
C SER A 77 4.32 -0.53 -4.32
N ARG A 78 4.53 -0.15 -5.58
CA ARG A 78 5.67 0.63 -6.07
C ARG A 78 5.50 2.15 -5.92
N GLY A 79 4.44 2.60 -5.25
CA GLY A 79 4.19 4.01 -4.93
C GLY A 79 3.52 4.82 -6.04
N ALA A 80 3.17 4.21 -7.18
CA ALA A 80 2.35 4.81 -8.22
C ALA A 80 0.85 4.73 -7.86
N LEU A 81 0.49 5.24 -6.68
CA LEU A 81 -0.82 5.09 -6.03
C LEU A 81 -2.00 5.48 -6.93
N ARG A 82 -1.92 6.64 -7.61
CA ARG A 82 -3.02 7.12 -8.48
C ARG A 82 -3.25 6.19 -9.67
N ILE A 83 -2.16 5.76 -10.31
CA ILE A 83 -2.25 4.84 -11.45
C ILE A 83 -2.80 3.50 -10.97
N GLY A 84 -2.28 2.98 -9.85
CA GLY A 84 -2.77 1.76 -9.23
C GLY A 84 -4.26 1.79 -8.90
N ALA A 85 -4.76 2.91 -8.35
CA ALA A 85 -6.19 3.10 -8.07
C ALA A 85 -7.05 3.06 -9.33
N VAL A 86 -6.64 3.76 -10.40
CA VAL A 86 -7.35 3.75 -11.69
C VAL A 86 -7.45 2.33 -12.25
N LEU A 87 -6.35 1.58 -12.24
CA LEU A 87 -6.32 0.20 -12.73
C LEU A 87 -7.22 -0.74 -11.91
N LEU A 88 -7.30 -0.52 -10.60
CA LEU A 88 -8.18 -1.28 -9.72
C LEU A 88 -9.66 -0.93 -9.97
N GLU A 89 -9.99 0.34 -10.17
CA GLU A 89 -11.35 0.75 -10.55
C GLU A 89 -11.76 0.17 -11.91
N GLU A 90 -10.86 0.19 -12.90
CA GLU A 90 -11.11 -0.45 -14.19
C GLU A 90 -11.31 -1.96 -14.03
N ALA A 91 -10.50 -2.63 -13.20
CA ALA A 91 -10.70 -4.05 -12.90
C ALA A 91 -12.09 -4.33 -12.32
N ARG A 92 -12.60 -3.44 -11.48
CA ARG A 92 -13.96 -3.54 -10.92
C ARG A 92 -15.01 -3.38 -12.00
N LEU A 93 -14.86 -2.38 -12.88
CA LEU A 93 -15.76 -2.14 -14.01
C LEU A 93 -15.75 -3.30 -15.02
N PHE A 94 -14.62 -4.02 -15.13
CA PHE A 94 -14.48 -5.21 -15.98
C PHE A 94 -14.98 -6.51 -15.32
N GLY A 95 -15.70 -6.42 -14.19
CA GLY A 95 -16.32 -7.57 -13.54
C GLY A 95 -15.44 -8.32 -12.55
N GLY A 96 -14.34 -7.72 -12.09
CA GLY A 96 -13.55 -8.25 -10.98
C GLY A 96 -14.34 -8.28 -9.67
N ASP A 97 -13.89 -9.09 -8.71
CA ASP A 97 -14.51 -9.20 -7.38
C ASP A 97 -14.45 -7.83 -6.66
N THR A 98 -15.61 -7.18 -6.59
CA THR A 98 -15.80 -5.84 -6.00
C THR A 98 -15.27 -5.77 -4.57
N ALA A 99 -15.50 -6.78 -3.74
CA ALA A 99 -15.08 -6.77 -2.34
C ALA A 99 -13.57 -6.95 -2.18
N ARG A 100 -12.93 -7.77 -3.03
CA ARG A 100 -11.46 -7.88 -3.08
C ARG A 100 -10.82 -6.58 -3.56
N ILE A 101 -11.37 -5.98 -4.61
CA ILE A 101 -10.85 -4.74 -5.17
C ILE A 101 -11.03 -3.58 -4.18
N ALA A 102 -12.18 -3.49 -3.51
CA ALA A 102 -12.44 -2.47 -2.50
C ALA A 102 -11.44 -2.55 -1.34
N ARG A 103 -11.06 -3.76 -0.90
CA ARG A 103 -9.99 -3.94 0.10
C ARG A 103 -8.64 -3.38 -0.33
N SER A 104 -8.28 -3.53 -1.61
CA SER A 104 -7.05 -2.94 -2.15
C SER A 104 -7.15 -1.42 -2.36
N LEU A 105 -8.32 -0.91 -2.79
CA LEU A 105 -8.55 0.51 -3.03
C LEU A 105 -8.60 1.34 -1.74
N ALA A 106 -9.20 0.81 -0.67
CA ALA A 106 -9.39 1.55 0.57
C ALA A 106 -8.10 2.17 1.16
N PRO A 107 -7.00 1.43 1.36
CA PRO A 107 -5.74 2.03 1.84
C PRO A 107 -5.11 2.99 0.83
N ILE A 108 -5.30 2.78 -0.48
CA ILE A 108 -4.78 3.68 -1.52
C ILE A 108 -5.50 5.02 -1.47
N TYR A 109 -6.83 5.04 -1.41
CA TYR A 109 -7.60 6.27 -1.29
C TYR A 109 -7.32 7.00 0.02
N LEU A 110 -7.17 6.28 1.13
CA LEU A 110 -6.76 6.86 2.40
C LEU A 110 -5.37 7.53 2.28
N SER A 111 -4.41 6.87 1.64
CA SER A 111 -3.05 7.39 1.42
C SER A 111 -3.02 8.59 0.47
N LEU A 112 -3.92 8.63 -0.52
CA LEU A 112 -4.08 9.76 -1.45
C LEU A 112 -4.83 10.95 -0.83
N GLY A 113 -5.52 10.75 0.31
CA GLY A 113 -6.46 11.73 0.86
C GLY A 113 -7.75 11.86 0.04
N ASP A 114 -8.06 10.89 -0.82
CA ASP A 114 -9.29 10.87 -1.62
C ASP A 114 -10.45 10.29 -0.82
N TYR A 115 -10.90 11.08 0.17
CA TYR A 115 -11.94 10.66 1.10
C TYR A 115 -13.31 10.53 0.43
N ARG A 116 -13.54 11.20 -0.70
CA ARG A 116 -14.79 11.10 -1.45
C ARG A 116 -14.92 9.71 -2.07
N SER A 117 -13.90 9.29 -2.83
CA SER A 117 -13.87 7.95 -3.43
C SER A 117 -13.90 6.86 -2.36
N LEU A 118 -13.21 7.07 -1.23
CA LEU A 118 -13.22 6.15 -0.10
C LEU A 118 -14.61 6.03 0.57
N ALA A 119 -15.34 7.14 0.71
CA ALA A 119 -16.67 7.16 1.33
C ALA A 119 -17.73 6.43 0.50
N THR A 120 -17.59 6.47 -0.83
CA THR A 120 -18.56 5.91 -1.79
C THR A 120 -18.13 4.56 -2.36
N LEU A 121 -17.09 3.95 -1.81
CA LEU A 121 -16.51 2.71 -2.32
C LEU A 121 -17.54 1.57 -2.25
N PRO A 122 -17.89 0.93 -3.39
CA PRO A 122 -18.78 -0.23 -3.39
C PRO A 122 -18.20 -1.38 -2.57
N ALA A 123 -19.03 -2.10 -1.82
CA ALA A 123 -18.59 -3.16 -0.89
C ALA A 123 -17.45 -2.69 0.05
N SER A 124 -17.61 -1.49 0.61
CA SER A 124 -16.62 -0.84 1.47
C SER A 124 -16.11 -1.78 2.57
N PRO A 125 -14.79 -1.94 2.71
CA PRO A 125 -14.19 -2.76 3.78
C PRO A 125 -14.12 -2.00 5.11
N LEU A 126 -14.57 -0.75 5.17
CA LEU A 126 -14.46 0.12 6.33
C LEU A 126 -15.47 -0.23 7.42
N SER A 127 -15.01 -0.21 8.67
CA SER A 127 -15.90 -0.31 9.83
C SER A 127 -16.86 0.89 9.92
N PRO A 128 -17.97 0.79 10.68
CA PRO A 128 -18.88 1.93 10.88
C PRO A 128 -18.19 3.18 11.42
N ALA A 129 -17.21 3.03 12.32
CA ALA A 129 -16.43 4.13 12.86
C ALA A 129 -15.51 4.77 11.80
N GLU A 130 -14.88 3.96 10.96
CA GLU A 130 -14.06 4.43 9.84
C GLU A 130 -14.90 5.15 8.79
N GLN A 131 -16.10 4.66 8.48
CA GLN A 131 -17.01 5.34 7.57
C GLN A 131 -17.44 6.71 8.09
N LYS A 132 -17.74 6.83 9.39
CA LYS A 132 -18.05 8.12 10.03
C LYS A 132 -16.86 9.09 9.91
N ARG A 133 -15.64 8.60 10.21
CA ARG A 133 -14.41 9.38 10.06
C ARG A 133 -14.20 9.87 8.64
N VAL A 134 -14.33 8.97 7.65
CA VAL A 134 -14.12 9.32 6.24
C VAL A 134 -15.16 10.34 5.77
N ARG A 135 -16.45 10.18 6.15
CA ARG A 135 -17.48 11.19 5.85
C ARG A 135 -17.16 12.56 6.45
N TRP A 136 -16.63 12.61 7.67
CA TRP A 136 -16.18 13.86 8.27
C TRP A 136 -14.98 14.48 7.53
N LEU A 137 -14.02 13.66 7.09
CA LEU A 137 -12.86 14.08 6.31
C LEU A 137 -13.21 14.59 4.90
N VAL A 138 -14.38 14.22 4.35
CA VAL A 138 -14.88 14.79 3.09
C VAL A 138 -15.15 16.29 3.22
N SER A 139 -15.66 16.74 4.38
CA SER A 139 -15.90 18.16 4.67
C SER A 139 -14.71 18.84 5.34
N HIS A 140 -13.76 18.08 5.87
CA HIS A 140 -12.55 18.58 6.55
C HIS A 140 -11.31 17.91 5.94
N PRO A 141 -10.92 18.29 4.71
CA PRO A 141 -9.81 17.64 4.03
C PRO A 141 -8.50 17.82 4.79
N SER A 142 -7.56 16.91 4.55
CA SER A 142 -6.21 17.03 5.11
C SER A 142 -5.46 18.17 4.44
N VAL A 143 -4.77 18.96 5.23
CA VAL A 143 -3.97 20.10 4.77
C VAL A 143 -2.50 19.84 5.10
N LEU A 144 -1.60 20.29 4.23
CA LEU A 144 -0.16 20.26 4.47
C LEU A 144 0.39 21.68 4.40
N GLU A 145 0.88 22.16 5.53
CA GLU A 145 1.68 23.37 5.62
C GLU A 145 3.15 22.96 5.75
N PHE A 146 3.99 23.58 4.95
CA PHE A 146 5.39 23.22 4.83
C PHE A 146 6.20 24.52 4.65
N PRO A 147 7.38 24.65 5.26
CA PRO A 147 8.26 25.79 5.02
C PRO A 147 8.63 25.93 3.54
N ASP A 148 9.12 27.10 3.13
CA ASP A 148 9.54 27.30 1.73
C ASP A 148 10.75 26.43 1.35
N SER A 149 11.52 26.01 2.35
CA SER A 149 12.69 25.12 2.23
C SER A 149 12.39 23.71 2.75
N ALA A 150 13.36 22.80 2.62
CA ALA A 150 13.27 21.47 3.25
C ALA A 150 13.20 21.61 4.78
N ALA A 151 12.31 20.86 5.43
CA ALA A 151 12.22 20.84 6.89
C ALA A 151 13.24 19.84 7.45
N THR A 152 14.01 20.25 8.46
CA THR A 152 15.00 19.39 9.12
C THR A 152 14.70 19.32 10.61
N LEU A 153 14.65 18.10 11.15
CA LEU A 153 14.32 17.87 12.56
C LEU A 153 15.15 16.72 13.13
N THR A 154 15.37 16.75 14.43
CA THR A 154 16.08 15.69 15.13
C THR A 154 15.24 14.43 15.24
N TYR A 155 15.89 13.28 15.09
CA TYR A 155 15.31 11.98 15.41
C TYR A 155 16.38 11.08 16.02
N ARG A 156 15.98 10.18 16.91
CA ARG A 156 16.87 9.20 17.54
C ARG A 156 16.75 7.88 16.81
N SER A 157 17.79 7.44 16.10
CA SER A 157 17.81 6.15 15.43
C SER A 157 17.69 4.99 16.42
N ILE A 158 17.01 3.92 16.01
CA ILE A 158 16.88 2.69 16.77
C ILE A 158 17.65 1.58 16.04
N VAL A 159 18.43 0.79 16.77
CA VAL A 159 19.27 -0.30 16.22
C VAL A 159 18.74 -1.70 16.50
N ASP A 160 17.77 -1.85 17.41
CA ASP A 160 17.24 -3.14 17.86
C ASP A 160 16.14 -3.73 16.95
N GLY A 161 15.77 -3.03 15.87
CA GLY A 161 14.73 -3.45 14.93
C GLY A 161 13.29 -3.23 15.40
N SER A 162 13.07 -2.57 16.54
CA SER A 162 11.74 -2.18 17.01
C SER A 162 11.10 -1.05 16.18
N GLY A 163 11.92 -0.29 15.45
CA GLY A 163 11.50 0.74 14.50
C GLY A 163 12.69 1.38 13.79
N ILE A 164 12.42 2.44 13.00
CA ILE A 164 13.47 3.23 12.33
C ILE A 164 14.11 4.22 13.32
N GLY A 165 13.29 4.80 14.20
CA GLY A 165 13.75 5.78 15.17
C GLY A 165 12.60 6.39 15.97
N VAL A 166 12.91 7.34 16.82
CA VAL A 166 11.95 8.13 17.60
C VAL A 166 12.08 9.59 17.22
N LEU A 167 10.98 10.26 16.95
CA LEU A 167 10.93 11.72 16.74
C LEU A 167 9.90 12.35 17.66
N SER A 168 10.04 13.65 17.93
CA SER A 168 9.04 14.40 18.70
C SER A 168 7.92 14.88 17.76
N LEU A 169 6.68 14.56 18.09
CA LEU A 169 5.46 15.02 17.40
C LEU A 169 4.72 16.03 18.28
N GLY A 170 4.23 17.11 17.69
CA GLY A 170 3.18 17.93 18.30
C GLY A 170 1.80 17.39 17.92
N ILE A 171 0.93 17.13 18.90
CA ILE A 171 -0.47 16.75 18.69
C ILE A 171 -1.30 17.69 19.56
N GLY A 172 -1.99 18.64 18.91
CA GLY A 172 -2.61 19.76 19.63
C GLY A 172 -1.57 20.53 20.45
N ASP A 173 -1.84 20.75 21.73
CA ASP A 173 -0.97 21.46 22.67
C ASP A 173 0.18 20.61 23.24
N ARG A 174 0.28 19.32 22.88
CA ARG A 174 1.23 18.40 23.52
C ARG A 174 2.31 17.92 22.57
N ARG A 175 3.53 17.85 23.09
CA ARG A 175 4.63 17.10 22.47
C ARG A 175 4.67 15.66 22.98
N VAL A 176 4.86 14.72 22.06
CA VAL A 176 4.97 13.29 22.36
C VAL A 176 6.13 12.67 21.59
N ASP A 177 6.84 11.76 22.24
CA ASP A 177 7.80 10.91 21.54
C ASP A 177 7.04 9.86 20.73
N ALA A 178 7.32 9.80 19.43
CA ALA A 178 6.68 8.89 18.50
C ALA A 178 7.69 7.94 17.86
N LEU A 179 7.40 6.64 17.97
CA LEU A 179 8.15 5.59 17.29
C LEU A 179 7.79 5.59 15.81
N ILE A 180 8.81 5.67 14.95
CA ILE A 180 8.67 5.51 13.51
C ILE A 180 8.70 4.01 13.21
N ASP A 181 7.53 3.42 12.97
CA ASP A 181 7.39 1.98 12.71
C ASP A 181 7.02 1.74 11.24
N PRO A 182 7.88 1.09 10.44
CA PRO A 182 7.58 0.77 9.05
C PRO A 182 6.49 -0.30 8.88
N ARG A 183 6.07 -0.96 9.97
CA ARG A 183 4.95 -1.92 9.99
C ARG A 183 3.62 -1.24 10.29
N ALA A 184 3.64 -0.04 10.85
CA ALA A 184 2.43 0.72 11.13
C ALA A 184 1.96 1.47 9.88
N SER A 185 0.65 1.63 9.76
CA SER A 185 0.03 2.53 8.79
C SER A 185 -0.70 3.64 9.52
N GLY A 186 -0.47 4.87 9.07
CA GLY A 186 -1.03 6.08 9.67
C GLY A 186 -0.43 6.41 11.03
N ILE A 187 -1.16 7.21 11.80
CA ILE A 187 -0.83 7.53 13.19
C ILE A 187 -1.57 6.58 14.12
N ILE A 188 -0.87 6.00 15.09
CA ILE A 188 -1.47 5.18 16.14
C ILE A 188 -1.16 5.83 17.48
N VAL A 189 -2.21 6.17 18.23
CA VAL A 189 -2.07 6.70 19.58
C VAL A 189 -2.55 5.63 20.55
N ARG A 190 -1.66 5.15 21.43
CA ARG A 190 -2.00 4.15 22.45
C ARG A 190 -2.37 4.79 23.79
N GLY A 191 -3.38 4.22 24.44
CA GLY A 191 -3.72 4.47 25.83
C GLY A 191 -5.10 5.10 26.06
N ARG A 192 -5.71 4.79 27.20
CA ARG A 192 -7.06 5.26 27.59
C ARG A 192 -7.20 6.78 27.61
N ALA A 193 -6.14 7.50 28.00
CA ALA A 193 -6.14 8.96 28.05
C ALA A 193 -6.15 9.61 26.67
N ALA A 194 -5.76 8.88 25.61
CA ALA A 194 -5.72 9.41 24.25
C ALA A 194 -7.11 9.82 23.76
N ARG A 195 -8.19 9.20 24.25
CA ARG A 195 -9.55 9.51 23.82
C ARG A 195 -10.07 10.89 24.25
N ARG A 196 -9.51 11.42 25.33
CA ARG A 196 -9.84 12.75 25.89
C ARG A 196 -8.75 13.77 25.62
N ARG A 197 -7.81 13.45 24.73
CA ARG A 197 -6.69 14.33 24.44
C ARG A 197 -7.16 15.41 23.48
N ASP A 198 -6.88 16.66 23.83
CA ASP A 198 -7.11 17.80 22.95
C ASP A 198 -6.33 17.61 21.64
N GLY A 199 -6.91 18.08 20.54
CA GLY A 199 -6.38 17.87 19.19
C GLY A 199 -6.77 16.55 18.51
N LEU A 200 -7.55 15.67 19.16
CA LEU A 200 -8.10 14.46 18.55
C LEU A 200 -9.63 14.54 18.39
N HIS A 201 -10.13 14.30 17.19
CA HIS A 201 -11.55 14.03 16.93
C HIS A 201 -11.77 12.53 16.83
N THR A 202 -12.58 11.94 17.72
CA THR A 202 -12.75 10.48 17.78
C THR A 202 -14.07 10.02 17.18
N PHE A 203 -14.07 8.82 16.61
CA PHE A 203 -15.23 8.16 16.02
C PHE A 203 -15.31 6.73 16.54
N GLY A 204 -16.52 6.30 16.90
CA GLY A 204 -16.76 4.94 17.39
C GLY A 204 -16.64 4.79 18.91
N ASP A 205 -17.17 3.67 19.39
CA ASP A 205 -17.11 3.24 20.79
C ASP A 205 -16.01 2.17 20.99
N ASP A 206 -15.76 1.76 22.24
CA ASP A 206 -14.71 0.77 22.53
C ASP A 206 -15.02 -0.62 21.96
N SER A 207 -16.31 -0.93 21.76
CA SER A 207 -16.79 -2.21 21.20
C SER A 207 -16.61 -2.32 19.68
N SER A 208 -16.71 -1.21 18.96
CA SER A 208 -16.57 -1.15 17.48
C SER A 208 -15.17 -0.78 17.01
N GLY A 209 -14.25 -0.52 17.94
CA GLY A 209 -12.92 0.01 17.68
C GLY A 209 -12.94 1.52 17.49
N VAL A 210 -11.98 2.20 18.12
CA VAL A 210 -11.92 3.67 18.10
C VAL A 210 -10.94 4.13 17.03
N VAL A 211 -11.43 4.96 16.12
CA VAL A 211 -10.59 5.68 15.15
C VAL A 211 -10.67 7.17 15.44
N ALA A 212 -9.69 7.93 14.95
CA ALA A 212 -9.62 9.35 15.18
C ALA A 212 -9.10 10.11 13.97
N VAL A 213 -9.18 11.43 14.08
CA VAL A 213 -8.42 12.39 13.30
C VAL A 213 -7.59 13.22 14.27
N VAL A 214 -6.31 13.41 13.96
CA VAL A 214 -5.48 14.44 14.57
C VAL A 214 -5.76 15.75 13.83
N HIS A 215 -6.34 16.73 14.52
CA HIS A 215 -6.67 18.02 13.92
C HIS A 215 -5.43 18.74 13.40
N GLU A 216 -4.37 18.73 14.21
CA GLU A 216 -3.11 19.38 13.91
C GLU A 216 -1.96 18.52 14.41
N LEU A 217 -1.12 18.09 13.47
CA LEU A 217 0.05 17.26 13.73
C LEU A 217 1.31 18.02 13.28
N HIS A 218 2.16 18.36 14.24
CA HIS A 218 3.45 19.01 13.96
C HIS A 218 4.58 17.98 13.90
N ILE A 219 5.38 18.07 12.83
CA ILE A 219 6.59 17.27 12.59
C ILE A 219 7.73 18.25 12.33
N GLY A 220 8.37 18.75 13.38
CA GLY A 220 9.25 19.92 13.28
C GLY A 220 8.45 21.13 12.80
N ASP A 221 8.91 21.78 11.73
CA ASP A 221 8.25 22.94 11.11
C ASP A 221 7.16 22.55 10.09
N VAL A 222 6.88 21.25 9.94
CA VAL A 222 5.82 20.76 9.05
C VAL A 222 4.53 20.58 9.85
N THR A 223 3.43 21.16 9.38
CA THR A 223 2.11 20.98 9.99
C THR A 223 1.20 20.20 9.05
N LEU A 224 0.60 19.13 9.56
CA LEU A 224 -0.39 18.33 8.88
C LEU A 224 -1.74 18.51 9.57
N GLY A 225 -2.71 19.05 8.85
CA GLY A 225 -4.08 19.19 9.30
C GLY A 225 -4.93 17.95 9.01
N ASN A 226 -5.83 17.60 9.92
CA ASN A 226 -6.83 16.53 9.78
C ASN A 226 -6.24 15.18 9.32
N VAL A 227 -5.26 14.67 10.09
CA VAL A 227 -4.57 13.40 9.79
C VAL A 227 -5.34 12.21 10.35
N PRO A 228 -5.72 11.21 9.53
CA PRO A 228 -6.35 9.99 10.04
C PRO A 228 -5.45 9.26 11.04
N ALA A 229 -6.03 8.87 12.17
CA ALA A 229 -5.36 8.15 13.23
C ALA A 229 -6.19 6.97 13.75
N ARG A 230 -5.53 6.03 14.41
CA ARG A 230 -6.14 4.91 15.13
C ARG A 230 -5.86 5.05 16.61
N LEU A 231 -6.86 4.75 17.43
CA LEU A 231 -6.73 4.73 18.88
C LEU A 231 -6.72 3.28 19.34
N ILE A 232 -5.65 2.89 20.03
CA ILE A 232 -5.59 1.59 20.69
C ILE A 232 -5.77 1.83 22.17
N VAL A 233 -6.93 1.41 22.68
CA VAL A 233 -7.27 1.51 24.09
C VAL A 233 -6.94 0.18 24.75
N ASP A 234 -5.85 0.13 25.53
CA ASP A 234 -5.50 -1.09 26.25
C ASP A 234 -6.54 -1.38 27.34
N SER A 235 -7.16 -2.55 27.28
CA SER A 235 -8.22 -2.99 28.19
C SER A 235 -7.73 -3.32 29.61
N ALA A 236 -6.42 -3.53 29.81
CA ALA A 236 -5.87 -3.87 31.13
C ALA A 236 -5.81 -2.64 32.06
N ARG A 237 -6.50 -2.70 33.21
CA ARG A 237 -6.23 -1.80 34.35
C ARG A 237 -4.79 -2.05 34.78
N GLY A 238 -3.91 -1.06 34.64
CA GLY A 238 -2.53 -1.15 35.11
C GLY A 238 -1.45 -1.02 34.05
N THR A 239 -1.75 -0.68 32.79
CA THR A 239 -0.69 -0.31 31.84
C THR A 239 0.06 0.91 32.39
N PRO A 240 1.37 0.81 32.67
CA PRO A 240 2.14 1.94 33.20
C PRO A 240 2.04 3.15 32.26
N ARG A 241 2.02 4.37 32.80
CA ARG A 241 2.08 5.62 32.01
C ARG A 241 3.26 5.62 31.01
N SER A 242 4.34 4.88 31.32
CA SER A 242 5.51 4.69 30.47
C SER A 242 5.28 3.83 29.20
N ARG A 243 4.09 3.27 28.98
CA ARG A 243 3.72 2.54 27.76
C ARG A 243 2.81 3.34 26.81
N GLN A 244 2.59 4.64 27.04
CA GLN A 244 1.97 5.52 26.05
C GLN A 244 2.92 5.75 24.88
N VAL A 245 2.92 4.82 23.94
CA VAL A 245 3.72 4.92 22.71
C VAL A 245 2.82 5.48 21.62
N THR A 246 3.18 6.66 21.12
CA THR A 246 2.66 7.14 19.84
C THR A 246 3.47 6.48 18.74
N ILE A 247 2.82 5.99 17.69
CA ILE A 247 3.48 5.36 16.55
C ILE A 247 3.11 6.15 15.30
N ILE A 248 4.10 6.43 14.47
CA ILE A 248 3.93 7.00 13.15
C ILE A 248 4.39 5.98 12.12
N GLY A 249 3.48 5.62 11.22
CA GLY A 249 3.79 4.78 10.07
C GLY A 249 4.67 5.50 9.06
N LEU A 250 5.50 4.74 8.35
CA LEU A 250 6.34 5.28 7.29
C LEU A 250 5.50 5.84 6.13
N ASP A 251 4.28 5.35 5.94
CA ASP A 251 3.30 5.83 4.97
C ASP A 251 2.82 7.27 5.22
N VAL A 252 2.92 7.77 6.46
CA VAL A 252 2.67 9.19 6.79
C VAL A 252 3.83 10.06 6.33
N LEU A 253 5.07 9.60 6.54
CA LEU A 253 6.27 10.36 6.20
C LEU A 253 6.60 10.27 4.71
N GLN A 254 6.27 9.18 4.02
CA GLN A 254 6.70 8.91 2.64
C GLN A 254 6.30 9.99 1.63
N ARG A 255 5.16 10.65 1.88
CA ARG A 255 4.65 11.76 1.06
C ARG A 255 5.57 12.99 1.08
N LEU A 256 6.52 13.02 2.01
CA LEU A 256 7.51 14.07 2.19
C LEU A 256 8.94 13.62 1.82
N ALA A 257 9.11 12.48 1.14
CA ALA A 257 10.42 11.92 0.73
C ALA A 257 11.51 12.04 1.83
N PRO A 258 11.31 11.36 2.98
CA PRO A 258 12.17 11.53 4.14
C PRO A 258 13.59 11.02 3.86
N THR A 259 14.59 11.82 4.22
CA THR A 259 15.99 11.40 4.33
C THR A 259 16.35 11.23 5.80
N PHE A 260 16.73 10.03 6.19
CA PHE A 260 17.20 9.71 7.52
C PHE A 260 18.72 9.67 7.51
N ASN A 261 19.36 10.48 8.35
CA ASN A 261 20.80 10.42 8.59
C ASN A 261 21.04 9.94 10.03
N PRO A 262 21.34 8.64 10.25
CA PRO A 262 21.53 8.12 11.59
C PRO A 262 22.83 8.61 12.26
N THR A 263 23.84 9.00 11.46
CA THR A 263 25.11 9.54 11.97
C THR A 263 24.91 10.92 12.59
N THR A 264 24.14 11.79 11.93
CA THR A 264 23.86 13.14 12.43
C THR A 264 22.57 13.21 13.24
N GLN A 265 21.80 12.12 13.33
CA GLN A 265 20.47 12.08 13.96
C GLN A 265 19.48 13.10 13.36
N MET A 266 19.59 13.33 12.05
CA MET A 266 18.77 14.30 11.33
C MET A 266 17.82 13.63 10.36
N LEU A 267 16.56 14.07 10.40
CA LEU A 267 15.53 13.74 9.42
C LEU A 267 15.28 14.98 8.57
N THR A 268 15.39 14.84 7.24
CA THR A 268 15.03 15.88 6.28
C THR A 268 13.75 15.49 5.54
N LEU A 269 12.79 16.40 5.49
CA LEU A 269 11.52 16.27 4.81
C LEU A 269 11.44 17.26 3.65
N ARG A 270 10.73 16.90 2.58
CA ARG A 270 10.59 17.69 1.35
C ARG A 270 9.12 17.77 0.94
N ARG A 271 8.59 18.98 0.81
CA ARG A 271 7.18 19.26 0.47
C ARG A 271 6.63 18.46 -0.70
N SER A 272 7.41 18.37 -1.79
CA SER A 272 6.98 17.72 -3.03
C SER A 272 6.96 16.19 -2.95
N GLY A 273 7.56 15.60 -1.91
CA GLY A 273 7.81 14.17 -1.84
C GLY A 273 8.66 13.66 -3.00
N GLN A 274 9.48 14.53 -3.61
CA GLN A 274 10.41 14.20 -4.68
C GLN A 274 11.84 14.50 -4.24
N ILE A 275 12.75 13.66 -4.69
CA ILE A 275 14.18 13.87 -4.60
C ILE A 275 14.73 14.16 -6.00
N ALA A 276 15.90 14.82 -6.07
CA ALA A 276 16.59 15.04 -7.34
C ALA A 276 16.72 13.73 -8.12
N GLN A 277 16.71 13.78 -9.46
CA GLN A 277 16.91 12.59 -10.28
C GLN A 277 18.29 11.95 -10.05
N VAL A 278 19.29 12.80 -9.83
CA VAL A 278 20.65 12.38 -9.49
C VAL A 278 20.84 12.63 -7.99
N VAL A 279 20.61 11.59 -7.19
CA VAL A 279 21.03 11.56 -5.79
C VAL A 279 22.14 10.52 -5.68
N SER A 280 23.24 10.89 -5.05
CA SER A 280 24.34 9.96 -4.76
C SER A 280 23.84 8.82 -3.88
N GLY A 281 24.17 7.59 -4.26
CA GLY A 281 23.84 6.40 -3.50
C GLY A 281 23.32 5.25 -4.37
N THR A 282 23.20 4.08 -3.75
CA THR A 282 22.64 2.88 -4.38
C THR A 282 21.13 2.93 -4.28
N ARG A 283 20.45 2.86 -5.43
CA ARG A 283 18.99 2.79 -5.48
C ARG A 283 18.55 1.33 -5.36
N THR A 284 17.78 1.05 -4.34
CA THR A 284 17.30 -0.28 -4.02
C THR A 284 15.77 -0.33 -4.15
N PRO A 285 15.21 -1.28 -4.93
CA PRO A 285 13.76 -1.45 -5.05
C PRO A 285 13.09 -1.68 -3.70
N MET A 286 11.86 -1.18 -3.57
CA MET A 286 11.04 -1.38 -2.38
C MET A 286 9.60 -1.73 -2.76
N LEU A 287 8.88 -2.31 -1.80
CA LEU A 287 7.44 -2.52 -1.85
C LEU A 287 6.82 -1.94 -0.58
N LEU A 288 5.68 -1.27 -0.74
CA LEU A 288 4.81 -0.84 0.36
C LEU A 288 3.38 -1.29 0.06
N ASP A 289 2.98 -2.41 0.66
CA ASP A 289 1.65 -2.99 0.48
C ASP A 289 1.10 -3.55 1.80
N GLU A 290 0.06 -4.39 1.74
CA GLU A 290 -0.56 -5.04 2.90
C GLU A 290 0.43 -5.88 3.73
N GLN A 291 1.55 -6.31 3.14
CA GLN A 291 2.61 -7.06 3.84
C GLN A 291 3.63 -6.13 4.53
N GLY A 292 3.41 -4.81 4.44
CA GLY A 292 4.24 -3.77 5.01
C GLY A 292 5.40 -3.36 4.11
N PHE A 293 6.26 -2.51 4.66
CA PHE A 293 7.43 -2.00 3.96
C PHE A 293 8.53 -3.07 3.84
N ARG A 294 8.93 -3.35 2.59
CA ARG A 294 9.95 -4.32 2.22
C ARG A 294 10.97 -3.69 1.28
N VAL A 295 12.22 -4.07 1.45
CA VAL A 295 13.36 -3.61 0.65
C VAL A 295 14.03 -4.83 0.02
N LEU A 296 14.45 -4.73 -1.23
CA LEU A 296 15.16 -5.79 -1.91
C LEU A 296 16.64 -5.80 -1.49
N VAL A 297 17.13 -6.85 -0.86
CA VAL A 297 18.54 -6.99 -0.48
C VAL A 297 19.03 -8.34 -1.01
N ASP A 298 20.08 -8.33 -1.82
CA ASP A 298 20.65 -9.54 -2.44
C ASP A 298 19.59 -10.44 -3.08
N ASP A 299 18.71 -9.85 -3.92
CA ASP A 299 17.56 -10.50 -4.57
C ASP A 299 16.47 -11.05 -3.64
N HIS A 300 16.51 -10.76 -2.34
CA HIS A 300 15.50 -11.19 -1.36
C HIS A 300 14.73 -10.01 -0.80
N TRP A 301 13.40 -10.15 -0.68
CA TRP A 301 12.59 -9.15 0.00
C TRP A 301 12.77 -9.25 1.51
N VAL A 302 13.37 -8.22 2.08
CA VAL A 302 13.58 -8.12 3.52
C VAL A 302 12.63 -7.08 4.11
N ARG A 303 11.93 -7.45 5.19
CA ARG A 303 11.06 -6.53 5.94
C ARG A 303 11.92 -5.50 6.67
N ALA A 304 11.47 -4.25 6.68
CA ALA A 304 12.25 -3.16 7.28
C ALA A 304 12.50 -3.29 8.78
N GLY A 305 11.63 -3.98 9.52
CA GLY A 305 11.84 -4.30 10.93
C GLY A 305 12.65 -5.58 11.20
N SER A 306 13.25 -6.20 10.19
CA SER A 306 14.21 -7.29 10.39
C SER A 306 15.53 -6.73 10.94
N GLY A 307 16.30 -7.53 11.68
CA GLY A 307 17.59 -7.07 12.23
C GLY A 307 18.60 -6.63 11.15
N ALA A 308 18.61 -7.30 10.00
CA ALA A 308 19.50 -6.94 8.89
C ALA A 308 19.14 -5.59 8.25
N THR A 309 17.86 -5.35 7.95
CA THR A 309 17.42 -4.06 7.40
C THR A 309 17.50 -2.95 8.44
N ALA A 310 17.16 -3.22 9.69
CA ALA A 310 17.31 -2.25 10.78
C ALA A 310 18.77 -1.79 10.91
N LYS A 311 19.72 -2.71 10.92
CA LYS A 311 21.17 -2.40 10.95
C LYS A 311 21.60 -1.59 9.72
N LEU A 312 21.11 -1.92 8.54
CA LEU A 312 21.41 -1.18 7.31
C LEU A 312 20.89 0.27 7.41
N LEU A 313 19.62 0.46 7.79
CA LEU A 313 18.97 1.76 7.87
C LEU A 313 19.43 2.60 9.07
N SER A 314 20.03 1.97 10.09
CA SER A 314 20.54 2.64 11.29
C SER A 314 22.02 3.04 11.19
N THR A 315 22.73 2.65 10.13
CA THR A 315 24.18 2.91 10.01
C THR A 315 24.56 3.82 8.84
N ARG A 316 23.67 4.00 7.87
CA ARG A 316 23.93 4.82 6.68
C ARG A 316 22.82 5.83 6.44
N PRO A 317 23.13 7.03 5.91
CA PRO A 317 22.09 7.93 5.45
C PRO A 317 21.29 7.27 4.32
N TRP A 318 19.97 7.44 4.35
CA TRP A 318 19.10 6.88 3.32
C TRP A 318 17.87 7.74 3.09
N THR A 319 17.34 7.68 1.88
CA THR A 319 16.15 8.43 1.47
C THR A 319 15.06 7.50 0.97
N LEU A 320 13.83 7.73 1.39
CA LEU A 320 12.66 7.03 0.87
C LEU A 320 12.12 7.75 -0.38
N ASP A 321 12.39 7.22 -1.58
CA ASP A 321 11.85 7.72 -2.86
C ASP A 321 10.55 6.97 -3.20
N ALA A 322 9.52 7.24 -2.40
CA ALA A 322 8.28 6.47 -2.45
C ALA A 322 7.61 6.49 -3.81
N LYS A 323 7.63 7.64 -4.50
CA LYS A 323 7.04 7.81 -5.83
C LYS A 323 7.71 6.95 -6.91
N ARG A 324 8.93 6.46 -6.66
CA ARG A 324 9.66 5.58 -7.58
C ARG A 324 9.81 4.15 -7.04
N GLY A 325 9.15 3.83 -5.93
CA GLY A 325 9.20 2.49 -5.34
C GLY A 325 10.62 2.07 -5.00
N ALA A 326 11.40 2.97 -4.41
CA ALA A 326 12.79 2.70 -4.05
C ALA A 326 13.23 3.42 -2.78
N ILE A 327 14.26 2.88 -2.15
CA ILE A 327 15.11 3.62 -1.23
C ILE A 327 16.44 3.98 -1.92
N VAL A 328 17.06 5.07 -1.49
CA VAL A 328 18.40 5.45 -1.92
C VAL A 328 19.30 5.39 -0.69
N LEU A 329 20.24 4.44 -0.67
CA LEU A 329 21.24 4.25 0.38
C LEU A 329 22.50 5.04 0.02
N GLN A 330 22.95 5.94 0.90
CA GLN A 330 24.09 6.83 0.65
C GLN A 330 25.36 6.34 1.34
#